data_AF-F2XF71-F1
#
_entry.id   AF-F2XF71-F1
#
_cell.length_a   1.000
_cell.length_b   1.000
_cell.length_c   1.000
_cell.angle_alpha   90.00
_cell.angle_beta   90.00
_cell.angle_gamma   90.00
#
_symmetry.space_group_name_H-M   'P 1'
#
loop_
_entity.id
_entity.type
_entity.pdbx_description
1 polymer ?
#
loop_
_entity_poly.entity_id
_entity_poly.type
_entity_poly.pdbx_seq_one_letter_code
_entity_poly.pdbx_strand_id
1 'polypeptide(L)'
;ERYVAICMPLRHAELCSTRSTMHCIFIIHSLSSVPCIVILSTFFASASFSLYKQPRLCEMELLMLYRWQDHVRSAVHQFYFLIMAIIILFSYVKIMKVAKAASGEDKKSSWKGLRTVILHGLQLLLCLIQLWTPFIEGAVFQIDFMLFINVRFSSYILFALAPRCLSPLIYGLRDETFFHALKNYEFFGLYKRNV
;
A
#
# COMPACT_ATOMS: atom_id res chain seq x y z
N GLU A 1 8.12 1.60 13.95
CA GLU A 1 7.15 1.39 15.05
C GLU A 1 7.15 -0.08 15.52
N ARG A 2 6.48 -1.02 14.83
CA ARG A 2 6.37 -2.44 15.28
C ARG A 2 7.68 -3.14 15.61
N TYR A 3 8.71 -2.94 14.80
CA TYR A 3 10.06 -3.44 15.10
C TYR A 3 10.58 -2.93 16.45
N VAL A 4 10.45 -1.63 16.71
CA VAL A 4 10.91 -1.01 17.97
C VAL A 4 10.07 -1.50 19.14
N ALA A 5 8.75 -1.59 18.97
CA ALA A 5 7.85 -2.06 20.02
C ALA A 5 8.19 -3.49 20.49
N ILE A 6 8.55 -4.38 19.56
CA ILE A 6 8.84 -5.79 19.86
C ILE A 6 10.31 -6.01 20.23
N CYS A 7 11.24 -5.44 19.45
CA CYS A 7 12.67 -5.71 19.62
C CYS A 7 13.36 -4.76 20.60
N MET A 8 12.77 -3.61 20.93
CA MET A 8 13.34 -2.57 21.78
C MET A 8 12.28 -1.90 22.69
N PRO A 9 11.49 -2.67 23.47
CA PRO A 9 10.34 -2.15 24.21
C PRO A 9 10.70 -1.00 25.16
N LEU A 10 11.85 -1.07 25.84
CA LEU A 10 12.30 -0.04 26.79
C LEU A 10 12.59 1.32 26.14
N ARG A 11 12.91 1.33 24.84
CA ARG A 11 13.20 2.57 24.08
C ARG A 11 12.04 3.00 23.20
N HIS A 12 10.91 2.28 23.23
CA HIS A 12 9.77 2.56 22.37
C HIS A 12 9.18 3.95 22.65
N ALA A 13 9.02 4.34 23.92
CA ALA A 13 8.49 5.65 24.30
C ALA A 13 9.38 6.82 23.83
N GLU A 14 10.71 6.63 23.83
CA GLU A 14 11.67 7.63 23.38
C GLU A 14 11.67 7.76 21.84
N LEU A 15 11.75 6.62 21.13
CA LEU A 15 11.89 6.58 19.68
C LEU A 15 10.58 6.80 18.92
N CYS A 16 9.46 6.32 19.47
CA CYS A 16 8.11 6.39 18.88
C CYS A 16 7.21 7.38 19.63
N SER A 17 7.76 8.54 19.99
CA SER A 17 6.98 9.66 20.55
C SER A 17 6.13 10.36 19.48
N THR A 18 5.06 11.05 19.88
CA THR A 18 4.17 11.80 18.98
C THR A 18 4.94 12.77 18.08
N ARG A 19 5.94 13.47 18.63
CA ARG A 19 6.78 14.41 17.87
C ARG A 19 7.60 13.69 16.79
N SER A 20 8.24 12.57 17.14
CA SER A 20 8.99 11.73 16.19
C SER A 20 8.06 11.20 15.08
N THR A 21 6.88 10.72 15.44
CA THR A 21 5.87 10.26 14.48
C THR A 21 5.43 11.35 13.51
N MET A 22 5.16 12.57 14.01
CA MET A 22 4.79 13.70 13.16
C MET A 22 5.91 14.08 12.18
N HIS A 23 7.17 14.10 12.64
CA HIS A 23 8.31 14.31 11.75
C HIS A 23 8.41 13.20 10.68
N CYS A 24 8.24 11.93 11.06
CA CYS A 24 8.23 10.82 10.10
C CYS A 24 7.11 10.97 9.06
N ILE A 25 5.90 11.33 9.49
CA ILE A 25 4.76 11.58 8.59
C ILE A 25 5.11 12.68 7.59
N PHE A 26 5.64 13.80 8.08
CA PHE A 26 6.06 14.91 7.21
C PHE A 26 7.10 14.45 6.19
N ILE A 27 8.16 13.74 6.62
CA ILE A 27 9.20 13.22 5.73
C ILE A 27 8.61 12.29 4.66
N ILE A 28 7.71 11.37 5.05
CA ILE A 28 7.05 10.45 4.12
C ILE A 28 6.27 11.23 3.07
N HIS A 29 5.44 12.19 3.48
CA HIS A 29 4.66 13.00 2.54
C HIS A 29 5.54 13.86 1.64
N SER A 30 6.60 14.47 2.18
CA SER A 30 7.56 15.25 1.38
C SER A 30 8.21 14.37 0.31
N LEU A 31 8.75 13.20 0.67
CA LEU A 31 9.37 12.27 -0.28
C LEU A 31 8.37 11.76 -1.32
N SER A 32 7.17 11.34 -0.88
CA SER A 32 6.12 10.87 -1.78
C SER A 32 5.61 11.93 -2.75
N SER A 33 5.72 13.22 -2.40
CA SER A 33 5.29 14.33 -3.27
C SER A 33 6.27 14.62 -4.41
N VAL A 34 7.54 14.21 -4.30
CA VAL A 34 8.59 14.57 -5.27
C VAL A 34 8.24 14.16 -6.71
N PRO A 35 7.83 12.91 -7.01
CA PRO A 35 7.46 12.53 -8.38
C PRO A 35 6.27 13.34 -8.90
N CYS A 36 5.29 13.63 -8.04
CA CYS A 36 4.13 14.43 -8.41
C CYS A 36 4.51 15.87 -8.75
N ILE A 37 5.35 16.50 -7.91
CA ILE A 37 5.82 17.88 -8.13
C ILE A 37 6.58 17.96 -9.45
N VAL A 38 7.55 17.06 -9.69
CA VAL A 38 8.36 17.05 -10.93
C VAL A 38 7.47 16.92 -12.17
N ILE A 39 6.45 16.06 -12.12
CA ILE A 39 5.58 15.81 -13.27
C ILE A 39 4.64 16.98 -13.51
N LEU A 40 4.00 17.50 -12.47
CA LEU A 40 3.11 18.65 -12.57
C LEU A 40 3.86 19.92 -12.99
N SER A 41 5.03 20.19 -12.41
CA SER A 41 5.83 21.36 -12.79
C SER A 41 6.24 21.31 -14.25
N THR A 42 6.66 20.14 -14.74
CA THR A 42 6.99 19.94 -16.16
C THR A 42 5.76 20.12 -17.04
N PHE A 43 4.62 19.56 -16.65
CA PHE A 43 3.37 19.71 -17.38
C PHE A 43 2.95 21.19 -17.49
N PHE A 44 2.91 21.92 -16.37
CA PHE A 44 2.53 23.34 -16.39
C PHE A 44 3.51 24.22 -17.17
N ALA A 45 4.80 23.88 -17.15
CA ALA A 45 5.82 24.63 -17.89
C ALA A 45 5.79 24.37 -19.40
N SER A 46 5.32 23.19 -19.84
CA SER A 46 5.49 22.73 -21.24
C SER A 46 4.18 22.41 -21.97
N ALA A 47 3.04 22.32 -21.29
CA ALA A 47 1.76 21.99 -21.92
C ALA A 47 1.30 23.10 -22.87
N SER A 48 0.86 22.71 -24.07
CA SER A 48 0.29 23.64 -25.04
C SER A 48 -1.15 24.03 -24.67
N PHE A 49 -1.57 25.22 -25.08
CA PHE A 49 -2.94 25.70 -24.83
C PHE A 49 -4.03 24.82 -25.46
N SER A 50 -3.71 24.07 -26.52
CA SER A 50 -4.65 23.13 -27.14
C SER A 50 -4.97 21.93 -26.26
N LEU A 51 -4.03 21.47 -25.41
CA LEU A 51 -4.27 20.37 -24.47
C LEU A 51 -5.34 20.72 -23.44
N TYR A 52 -5.45 21.99 -23.04
CA TYR A 52 -6.45 22.46 -22.08
C TYR A 52 -7.86 22.58 -22.66
N LYS A 53 -7.99 22.68 -23.99
CA LYS A 53 -9.27 22.90 -24.67
C LYS A 53 -9.94 21.62 -25.15
N GLN A 54 -9.18 20.53 -25.28
CA GLN A 54 -9.71 19.29 -25.82
C GLN A 54 -10.29 18.41 -24.70
N PRO A 55 -11.50 17.86 -24.87
CA PRO A 55 -12.00 16.84 -23.95
C PRO A 55 -11.09 15.61 -24.04
N ARG A 56 -10.59 15.16 -22.90
CA ARG A 56 -9.68 14.02 -22.73
C ARG A 56 -10.09 13.23 -21.49
N LEU A 57 -9.72 11.96 -21.46
CA LEU A 57 -9.86 11.13 -20.27
C LEU A 57 -8.88 11.61 -19.19
N CYS A 58 -9.32 11.56 -17.93
CA CYS A 58 -8.51 11.96 -16.78
C CYS A 58 -7.52 10.84 -16.44
N GLU A 59 -6.40 10.82 -17.16
CA GLU A 59 -5.37 9.79 -17.03
C GLU A 59 -4.02 10.38 -16.67
N MET A 60 -3.24 9.60 -15.92
CA MET A 60 -1.92 10.04 -15.45
C MET A 60 -0.91 10.19 -16.59
N GLU A 61 -1.17 9.53 -17.72
CA GLU A 61 -0.41 9.62 -18.96
C GLU A 61 -0.56 10.99 -19.65
N LEU A 62 -1.71 11.66 -19.47
CA LEU A 62 -1.92 13.02 -19.99
C LEU A 62 -0.92 14.03 -19.41
N LEU A 63 -0.47 13.80 -18.17
CA LEU A 63 0.50 14.64 -17.48
C LEU A 63 1.95 14.35 -17.90
N MET A 64 2.18 13.29 -18.68
CA MET A 64 3.49 12.90 -19.18
C MET A 64 3.67 13.40 -20.62
N LEU A 65 4.22 14.60 -20.77
CA LEU A 65 4.52 15.20 -22.07
C LEU A 65 5.77 14.56 -22.71
N TYR A 66 6.68 14.03 -21.91
CA TYR A 66 7.94 13.47 -22.36
C TYR A 66 8.18 12.06 -21.81
N ARG A 67 8.80 11.19 -22.64
CA ARG A 67 9.15 9.81 -22.25
C ARG A 67 10.04 9.72 -21.00
N TRP A 68 10.91 10.70 -20.78
CA TRP A 68 11.77 10.72 -19.60
C TRP A 68 10.98 10.83 -18.28
N GLN A 69 9.79 11.45 -18.27
CA GLN A 69 8.97 11.57 -17.07
C GLN A 69 8.48 10.20 -16.60
N ASP A 70 8.11 9.32 -17.54
CA ASP A 70 7.73 7.95 -17.25
C ASP A 70 8.92 7.14 -16.73
N HIS A 71 10.08 7.24 -17.39
CA HIS A 71 11.30 6.56 -16.93
C HIS A 71 11.73 7.01 -15.52
N VAL A 72 11.72 8.31 -15.24
CA VAL A 72 12.05 8.85 -13.91
C VAL A 72 11.03 8.36 -12.87
N ARG A 73 9.73 8.42 -13.18
CA ARG A 73 8.70 7.92 -12.27
C ARG A 73 8.92 6.44 -11.96
N SER A 74 9.07 5.63 -12.99
CA SER A 74 9.29 4.19 -12.88
C SER A 74 10.53 3.87 -12.05
N ALA A 75 11.67 4.54 -12.33
CA ALA A 75 12.90 4.37 -11.58
C ALA A 75 12.75 4.75 -10.10
N VAL A 76 12.09 5.87 -9.79
CA VAL A 76 11.86 6.30 -8.40
C VAL A 76 10.97 5.31 -7.66
N HIS A 77 9.91 4.80 -8.29
CA HIS A 77 9.01 3.83 -7.65
C HIS A 77 9.71 2.48 -7.41
N GLN A 78 10.51 2.01 -8.36
CA GLN A 78 11.33 0.81 -8.19
C GLN A 78 12.36 0.99 -7.08
N PHE A 79 13.01 2.15 -6.99
CA PHE A 79 13.94 2.46 -5.91
C PHE A 79 13.26 2.46 -4.54
N TYR A 80 12.08 3.09 -4.42
CA TYR A 80 11.27 3.03 -3.20
C TYR A 80 10.89 1.60 -2.84
N PHE A 81 10.45 0.80 -3.82
CA PHE A 81 10.12 -0.60 -3.59
C PHE A 81 11.30 -1.36 -3.00
N LEU A 82 12.49 -1.24 -3.60
CA LEU A 82 13.69 -1.97 -3.16
C LEU A 82 14.05 -1.61 -1.72
N ILE A 83 14.11 -0.31 -1.41
CA ILE A 83 14.44 0.15 -0.05
C ILE A 83 13.40 -0.33 0.96
N MET A 84 12.11 -0.14 0.67
CA MET A 84 11.03 -0.53 1.57
C MET A 84 11.00 -2.05 1.79
N ALA A 85 11.16 -2.84 0.72
CA ALA A 85 11.20 -4.29 0.79
C ALA A 85 12.35 -4.79 1.68
N ILE A 86 13.55 -4.22 1.52
CA ILE A 86 14.72 -4.55 2.36
C ILE A 86 14.44 -4.23 3.83
N ILE A 87 13.93 -3.03 4.12
CA ILE A 87 13.64 -2.59 5.50
C ILE A 87 12.58 -3.50 6.14
N ILE A 88 11.53 -3.86 5.41
CA ILE A 88 10.47 -4.74 5.89
C ILE A 88 11.02 -6.14 6.14
N LEU A 89 11.74 -6.73 5.19
CA LEU A 89 12.31 -8.06 5.34
C LEU A 89 13.22 -8.12 6.58
N PHE A 90 14.12 -7.14 6.72
CA PHE A 90 15.00 -7.04 7.88
C PHE A 90 14.21 -6.93 9.20
N SER A 91 13.23 -6.03 9.24
CA SER A 91 12.40 -5.79 10.43
C SER A 91 11.63 -7.04 10.84
N TYR A 92 11.02 -7.72 9.88
CA TYR A 92 10.26 -8.94 10.12
C TYR A 92 11.15 -10.09 10.56
N VAL A 93 12.30 -10.32 9.92
CA VAL A 93 13.25 -11.37 10.37
C VAL A 93 13.66 -11.17 11.82
N LYS A 94 13.89 -9.93 12.26
CA LYS A 94 14.22 -9.63 13.66
C LYS A 94 13.03 -9.85 14.60
N ILE A 95 11.83 -9.36 14.24
CA ILE A 95 10.60 -9.58 15.01
C ILE A 95 10.36 -11.08 15.20
N MET A 96 10.50 -11.87 14.14
CA MET A 96 10.35 -13.32 14.15
C MET A 96 11.31 -14.01 15.13
N LYS A 97 12.58 -13.58 15.14
CA LYS A 97 13.59 -14.11 16.07
C LYS A 97 13.23 -13.83 17.53
N VAL A 98 12.81 -12.59 17.84
CA VAL A 98 12.40 -12.20 19.20
C VAL A 98 11.13 -12.93 19.63
N ALA A 99 10.11 -12.99 18.77
CA ALA A 99 8.86 -13.70 19.04
C ALA A 99 9.10 -15.20 19.31
N LYS A 100 9.98 -15.84 18.52
CA LYS A 100 10.35 -17.24 18.72
C LYS A 100 11.11 -17.46 20.03
N ALA A 101 12.01 -16.56 20.40
CA ALA A 101 12.74 -16.64 21.67
C ALA A 101 11.82 -16.46 22.88
N ALA A 102 10.86 -15.53 22.82
CA ALA A 102 9.92 -15.27 23.90
C ALA A 102 8.86 -16.38 24.08
N SER A 103 8.59 -17.15 23.04
CA SER A 103 7.56 -18.21 23.03
C SER A 103 7.87 -19.44 23.88
N GLY A 104 9.14 -19.69 24.25
CA GLY A 104 9.52 -20.91 24.99
C GLY A 104 8.93 -22.20 24.39
N GLU A 105 8.41 -23.09 25.25
CA GLU A 105 7.76 -24.37 24.88
C GLU A 105 6.28 -24.22 24.48
N ASP A 106 5.64 -23.08 24.73
CA ASP A 106 4.21 -22.88 24.50
C ASP A 106 3.91 -22.47 23.04
N LYS A 107 4.08 -23.46 22.16
CA LYS A 107 4.00 -23.32 20.69
C LYS A 107 2.64 -22.80 20.20
N LYS A 108 1.56 -22.97 20.97
CA LYS A 108 0.18 -22.69 20.53
C LYS A 108 -0.19 -21.20 20.60
N SER A 109 0.24 -20.50 21.65
CA SER A 109 0.02 -19.05 21.81
C SER A 109 0.86 -18.24 20.80
N SER A 110 2.13 -18.62 20.67
CA SER A 110 3.07 -18.02 19.72
C SER A 110 2.64 -18.15 18.26
N TRP A 111 2.09 -19.30 17.87
CA TRP A 111 1.60 -19.51 16.51
C TRP A 111 0.46 -18.54 16.15
N LYS A 112 -0.39 -18.17 17.11
CA LYS A 112 -1.51 -17.24 16.88
C LYS A 112 -1.02 -15.81 16.62
N GLY A 113 -0.13 -15.29 17.47
CA GLY A 113 0.48 -13.97 17.28
C GLY A 113 1.33 -13.90 16.01
N LEU A 114 2.05 -14.98 15.72
CA LEU A 114 2.86 -15.12 14.52
C LEU A 114 2.03 -15.04 13.22
N ARG A 115 0.87 -15.70 13.19
CA ARG A 115 -0.02 -15.72 12.03
C ARG A 115 -0.52 -14.33 11.68
N THR A 116 -0.85 -13.52 12.68
CA THR A 116 -1.26 -12.12 12.49
C THR A 116 -0.11 -11.29 11.94
N VAL A 117 1.10 -11.40 12.49
CA VAL A 117 2.28 -10.69 11.97
C VAL A 117 2.53 -11.05 10.51
N ILE A 118 2.54 -12.34 10.16
CA ILE A 118 2.74 -12.80 8.77
C ILE A 118 1.68 -12.22 7.82
N LEU A 119 0.40 -12.21 8.23
CA LEU A 119 -0.69 -11.64 7.42
C LEU A 119 -0.47 -10.14 7.14
N HIS A 120 -0.05 -9.37 8.14
CA HIS A 120 0.31 -7.95 7.92
C HIS A 120 1.53 -7.80 7.01
N GLY A 121 2.51 -8.69 7.13
CA GLY A 121 3.68 -8.72 6.26
C GLY A 121 3.28 -8.96 4.80
N LEU A 122 2.39 -9.94 4.56
CA LEU A 122 1.86 -10.23 3.25
C LEU A 122 1.03 -9.06 2.69
N GLN A 123 0.14 -8.48 3.50
CA GLN A 123 -0.66 -7.32 3.11
C GLN A 123 0.24 -6.15 2.70
N LEU A 124 1.28 -5.88 3.49
CA LEU A 124 2.24 -4.81 3.20
C LEU A 124 3.02 -5.09 1.93
N LEU A 125 3.44 -6.34 1.70
CA LEU A 125 4.12 -6.75 0.47
C LEU A 125 3.22 -6.54 -0.76
N LEU A 126 1.94 -6.94 -0.68
CA LEU A 126 0.98 -6.72 -1.77
C LEU A 126 0.79 -5.23 -2.07
N CYS A 127 0.70 -4.38 -1.04
CA CYS A 127 0.67 -2.92 -1.23
C CYS A 127 1.95 -2.39 -1.89
N LEU A 128 3.12 -2.94 -1.57
CA LEU A 128 4.38 -2.50 -2.17
C LEU A 128 4.50 -2.88 -3.64
N ILE A 129 3.95 -4.02 -4.05
CA ILE A 129 3.95 -4.43 -5.46
C ILE A 129 3.25 -3.36 -6.34
N GLN A 130 2.32 -2.57 -5.79
CA GLN A 130 1.72 -1.44 -6.50
C GLN A 130 2.76 -0.42 -7.04
N LEU A 131 3.94 -0.32 -6.42
CA LEU A 131 5.02 0.55 -6.92
C LEU A 131 5.61 0.06 -8.25
N TRP A 132 5.43 -1.21 -8.62
CA TRP A 132 5.85 -1.75 -9.91
C TRP A 132 4.84 -1.47 -11.03
N THR A 133 3.62 -1.04 -10.68
CA THR A 133 2.55 -0.82 -11.66
C THR A 133 2.96 0.11 -12.80
N PRO A 134 3.61 1.28 -12.59
CA PRO A 134 4.06 2.14 -13.69
C PRO A 134 5.02 1.44 -14.66
N PHE A 135 5.94 0.61 -14.14
CA PHE A 135 6.87 -0.16 -14.97
C PHE A 135 6.17 -1.22 -15.81
N ILE A 136 5.27 -1.99 -15.19
CA ILE A 136 4.52 -3.07 -15.86
C ILE A 136 3.58 -2.46 -16.91
N GLU A 137 2.83 -1.42 -16.53
CA GLU A 137 1.92 -0.70 -17.42
C GLU A 137 2.66 -0.14 -18.64
N GLY A 138 3.79 0.54 -18.42
CA GLY A 138 4.60 1.07 -19.52
C GLY A 138 5.09 -0.01 -20.47
N ALA A 139 5.50 -1.18 -19.96
CA ALA A 139 5.92 -2.31 -20.79
C ALA A 139 4.75 -2.96 -21.56
N VAL A 140 3.61 -3.19 -20.89
CA VAL A 140 2.43 -3.83 -21.50
C VAL A 140 1.79 -2.91 -22.54
N PHE A 141 1.78 -1.60 -22.31
CA PHE A 141 1.26 -0.62 -23.27
C PHE A 141 2.00 -0.66 -24.62
N GLN A 142 3.31 -0.97 -24.64
CA GLN A 142 4.05 -1.14 -25.89
C GLN A 142 3.69 -2.43 -26.65
N ILE A 143 3.06 -3.40 -25.98
CA ILE A 143 2.72 -4.71 -26.55
C ILE A 143 1.29 -4.70 -27.09
N ASP A 144 0.31 -4.42 -26.22
CA ASP A 144 -1.11 -4.44 -26.58
C ASP A 144 -1.96 -3.54 -25.66
N PHE A 145 -2.80 -2.71 -26.26
CA PHE A 145 -3.63 -1.74 -25.54
C PHE A 145 -4.75 -2.39 -24.73
N MET A 146 -5.38 -3.46 -25.23
CA MET A 146 -6.45 -4.15 -24.51
C MET A 146 -5.90 -4.90 -23.29
N LEU A 147 -4.73 -5.51 -23.43
CA LEU A 147 -3.99 -6.14 -22.35
C LEU A 147 -3.59 -5.10 -21.29
N PHE A 148 -3.15 -3.90 -21.70
CA PHE A 148 -2.85 -2.81 -20.79
C PHE A 148 -4.05 -2.46 -19.89
N ILE A 149 -5.25 -2.29 -20.46
CA ILE A 149 -6.47 -2.00 -19.67
C ILE A 149 -6.74 -3.11 -18.67
N ASN A 150 -6.68 -4.36 -19.10
CA ASN A 150 -6.93 -5.53 -18.25
C ASN A 150 -5.91 -5.65 -17.12
N VAL A 151 -4.62 -5.45 -17.42
CA VAL A 151 -3.53 -5.50 -16.43
C VAL A 151 -3.65 -4.36 -15.42
N ARG A 152 -3.95 -3.14 -15.87
CA ARG A 152 -4.17 -1.97 -15.03
C ARG A 152 -5.33 -2.17 -14.07
N PHE A 153 -6.47 -2.64 -14.58
CA PHE A 153 -7.63 -2.95 -13.75
C PHE A 153 -7.33 -4.06 -12.73
N SER A 154 -6.70 -5.16 -13.19
CA SER A 154 -6.35 -6.27 -12.31
C SER A 154 -5.35 -5.87 -11.22
N SER A 155 -4.33 -5.08 -11.58
CA SER A 155 -3.33 -4.56 -10.65
C SER A 155 -3.95 -3.65 -9.60
N TYR A 156 -4.90 -2.80 -10.00
CA TYR A 156 -5.66 -1.97 -9.08
C TYR A 156 -6.43 -2.82 -8.05
N ILE A 157 -7.16 -3.84 -8.51
CA ILE A 157 -7.91 -4.72 -7.61
C ILE A 157 -6.98 -5.49 -6.67
N LEU A 158 -5.92 -6.11 -7.19
CA LEU A 158 -5.05 -7.02 -6.44
C LEU A 158 -4.08 -6.31 -5.49
N PHE A 159 -3.50 -5.19 -5.92
CA PHE A 159 -2.41 -4.53 -5.19
C PHE A 159 -2.83 -3.24 -4.49
N ALA A 160 -3.93 -2.61 -4.91
CA ALA A 160 -4.44 -1.39 -4.27
C ALA A 160 -5.66 -1.68 -3.39
N LEU A 161 -6.71 -2.27 -3.97
CA LEU A 161 -8.01 -2.41 -3.29
C LEU A 161 -8.00 -3.55 -2.28
N ALA A 162 -7.74 -4.78 -2.73
CA ALA A 162 -7.81 -5.97 -1.89
C ALA A 162 -6.93 -5.87 -0.62
N PRO A 163 -5.67 -5.42 -0.69
CA PRO A 163 -4.83 -5.32 0.50
C PRO A 163 -5.34 -4.30 1.51
N ARG A 164 -5.99 -3.21 1.06
CA ARG A 164 -6.57 -2.21 1.95
C ARG A 164 -7.86 -2.72 2.61
N CYS A 165 -8.62 -3.55 1.91
CA CYS A 165 -9.83 -4.19 2.45
C CYS A 165 -9.52 -5.33 3.43
N LEU A 166 -8.34 -5.96 3.35
CA LEU A 166 -7.95 -7.04 4.27
C LEU A 166 -7.89 -6.59 5.73
N SER A 167 -7.44 -5.37 6.03
CA SER A 167 -7.39 -4.90 7.43
C SER A 167 -8.77 -4.74 8.08
N PRO A 168 -9.74 -4.03 7.48
CA PRO A 168 -11.13 -4.00 7.97
C PRO A 168 -11.77 -5.39 8.01
N LEU A 169 -11.48 -6.27 7.05
CA LEU A 169 -12.05 -7.62 7.03
C LEU A 169 -11.51 -8.47 8.18
N ILE A 170 -10.19 -8.48 8.38
CA ILE A 170 -9.51 -9.29 9.41
C ILE A 170 -9.84 -8.78 10.82
N TYR A 171 -9.93 -7.47 11.01
CA TYR A 171 -10.18 -6.88 12.33
C TYR A 171 -11.66 -6.61 12.61
N GLY A 172 -12.40 -6.13 11.62
CA GLY A 172 -13.84 -5.83 11.75
C GLY A 172 -14.69 -7.09 11.85
N LEU A 173 -14.50 -8.11 11.01
CA LEU A 173 -15.25 -9.37 11.15
C LEU A 173 -14.81 -10.22 12.35
N ARG A 174 -13.65 -9.91 12.94
CA ARG A 174 -13.18 -10.58 14.15
C ARG A 174 -13.79 -9.99 15.42
N ASP A 175 -14.29 -8.76 15.36
CA ASP A 175 -15.08 -8.18 16.42
C ASP A 175 -16.48 -8.80 16.41
N GLU A 176 -16.81 -9.57 17.44
CA GLU A 176 -18.08 -10.32 17.47
C GLU A 176 -19.29 -9.39 17.44
N THR A 177 -19.16 -8.18 18.01
CA THR A 177 -20.24 -7.19 18.05
C THR A 177 -20.51 -6.63 16.65
N PHE A 178 -19.46 -6.26 15.93
CA PHE A 178 -19.53 -5.82 14.53
C PHE A 178 -20.01 -6.94 13.60
N PHE A 179 -19.51 -8.17 13.78
CA PHE A 179 -19.93 -9.33 13.00
C PHE A 179 -21.43 -9.63 13.18
N HIS A 180 -21.93 -9.63 14.42
CA HIS A 180 -23.35 -9.82 14.70
C HIS A 180 -24.22 -8.69 14.15
N ALA A 181 -23.76 -7.43 14.23
CA ALA A 181 -24.46 -6.29 13.65
C ALA A 181 -24.54 -6.40 12.11
N LEU A 182 -23.43 -6.76 11.45
CA LEU A 182 -23.36 -6.94 9.99
C LEU A 182 -24.29 -8.07 9.53
N LYS A 183 -24.25 -9.22 10.22
CA LYS A 183 -25.14 -10.36 9.96
C LYS A 183 -26.60 -9.96 10.11
N ASN A 184 -26.95 -9.23 11.16
CA ASN A 184 -28.32 -8.75 11.35
C ASN A 184 -28.74 -7.80 10.21
N TYR A 185 -27.85 -6.94 9.73
CA TYR A 185 -28.13 -6.02 8.63
C TYR A 185 -28.32 -6.73 7.27
N GLU A 186 -27.48 -7.72 6.95
CA GLU A 186 -27.64 -8.53 5.73
C GLU A 186 -28.91 -9.38 5.77
N PHE A 187 -29.19 -10.04 6.90
CA PHE A 187 -30.38 -10.88 7.06
C PHE A 187 -31.68 -10.08 7.15
N PHE A 188 -31.72 -8.94 7.85
CA PHE A 188 -32.92 -8.06 7.86
C PHE A 188 -33.08 -7.25 6.57
N GLY A 189 -31.98 -6.87 5.91
CA GLY A 189 -32.01 -6.18 4.61
C GLY A 189 -32.55 -7.07 3.49
N LEU A 190 -32.25 -8.37 3.53
CA LEU A 190 -32.82 -9.38 2.62
C LEU A 190 -34.29 -9.69 2.94
N TYR A 191 -34.69 -9.67 4.22
CA TYR A 191 -36.09 -9.88 4.61
C TYR A 191 -37.01 -8.71 4.25
N LYS A 192 -36.48 -7.48 4.21
CA LYS A 192 -37.27 -6.27 3.89
C LYS A 192 -37.47 -6.01 2.39
N ARG A 193 -36.95 -6.86 1.49
CA ARG A 193 -37.04 -6.69 0.03
C ARG A 193 -38.01 -7.66 -0.65
N ASN A 194 -39.00 -8.18 0.08
CA ASN A 194 -40.09 -9.01 -0.44
C ASN A 194 -41.49 -8.51 0.03
N VAL A 195 -41.72 -7.19 -0.01
CA VAL A 195 -43.08 -6.61 -0.01
C VAL A 195 -43.15 -5.57 -1.12
#